data_AF-A0A952EIQ3-F1
#
_entry.id   AF-A0A952EIQ3-F1
#
_cell.length_a   1.000
_cell.length_b   1.000
_cell.length_c   1.000
_cell.angle_alpha   90.00
_cell.angle_beta   90.00
_cell.angle_gamma   90.00
#
_symmetry.space_group_name_H-M   'P 1'
#
loop_
_entity.id
_entity.type
_entity.pdbx_description
1 polymer ?
#
loop_
_entity_poly.entity_id
_entity_poly.type
_entity_poly.pdbx_seq_one_letter_code
_entity_poly.pdbx_strand_id
1 'polypeptide(L)'
;PIDPTATLPPRHPHGAPSDPSLATYVQRGRPPGGRAPDQVLDNRAAEVVALLNSATAITTDASGRLVVTSPEGTKTIDAPLENLALYVALMTTGTIPGVTDLPGTEFDHLVDGVLTTQDMVTATSLIAGAADKFSTLAPDAVAYMNAILGVETQTAGSVTWSDIDYSSYNYDRSDTYGDVTATVLIKQPDGSYVPTEVNIFAAVFGSADYSGSGTFNAFATAVDDARAIINYIHEYEVPADLPAPQN
;
A
#
# COMPACT_ATOMS: atom_id res chain seq x y z
N PRO A 1 12.44 -2.10 19.06
CA PRO A 1 12.90 -2.67 20.35
C PRO A 1 13.81 -1.66 21.08
N ILE A 2 13.27 -0.94 22.06
CA ILE A 2 14.06 0.00 22.87
C ILE A 2 14.73 -0.81 23.96
N ASP A 3 16.06 -0.91 23.87
CA ASP A 3 16.90 -1.47 24.92
C ASP A 3 16.71 -0.61 26.20
N PRO A 4 16.20 -1.18 27.30
CA PRO A 4 15.97 -0.45 28.55
C PRO A 4 17.26 0.03 29.22
N THR A 5 18.43 -0.29 28.66
CA THR A 5 19.74 0.16 29.12
C THR A 5 20.43 1.18 28.20
N ALA A 6 19.83 1.53 27.05
CA ALA A 6 20.39 2.51 26.15
C ALA A 6 20.22 3.94 26.69
N THR A 7 21.28 4.48 27.28
CA THR A 7 21.38 5.91 27.59
C THR A 7 21.19 6.73 26.31
N LEU A 8 20.20 7.63 26.33
CA LEU A 8 19.98 8.59 25.25
C LEU A 8 21.28 9.35 24.96
N PRO A 9 21.69 9.51 23.69
CA PRO A 9 22.87 10.28 23.37
C PRO A 9 22.70 11.72 23.86
N PRO A 10 23.76 12.33 24.42
CA PRO A 10 23.69 13.69 24.94
C PRO A 10 23.18 14.65 23.85
N ARG A 11 22.24 15.52 24.23
CA ARG A 11 21.64 16.53 23.35
C ARG A 11 22.10 17.92 23.77
N HIS A 12 22.32 18.78 22.81
CA HIS A 12 22.54 20.21 23.06
C HIS A 12 21.25 20.87 23.59
N PRO A 13 21.34 22.04 24.26
CA PRO A 13 20.19 22.78 24.78
C PRO A 13 19.12 23.15 23.72
N HIS A 14 19.43 23.00 22.43
CA HIS A 14 18.51 23.17 21.31
C HIS A 14 17.95 21.86 20.73
N GLY A 15 18.12 20.73 21.42
CA GLY A 15 17.49 19.44 21.07
C GLY A 15 18.21 18.59 20.02
N ALA A 16 19.28 19.12 19.40
CA ALA A 16 20.14 18.39 18.47
C ALA A 16 21.08 17.41 19.21
N PRO A 17 21.37 16.22 18.65
CA PRO A 17 22.39 15.32 19.19
C PRO A 17 23.76 16.00 19.19
N SER A 18 24.57 15.78 20.24
CA SER A 18 25.92 16.34 20.34
C SER A 18 26.93 15.69 19.41
N ASP A 19 26.59 14.52 18.86
CA ASP A 19 27.37 13.82 17.85
C ASP A 19 26.50 13.60 16.60
N PRO A 20 26.78 14.29 15.47
CA PRO A 20 26.01 14.16 14.24
C PRO A 20 26.21 12.80 13.56
N SER A 21 27.21 12.00 13.93
CA SER A 21 27.40 10.64 13.40
C SER A 21 26.42 9.62 14.00
N LEU A 22 25.81 9.94 15.14
CA LEU A 22 24.70 9.20 15.74
C LEU A 22 23.33 9.60 15.14
N ALA A 23 23.30 10.63 14.30
CA ALA A 23 22.12 11.02 13.55
C ALA A 23 22.11 10.32 12.20
N THR A 24 21.30 9.28 12.06
CA THR A 24 20.99 8.74 10.73
C THR A 24 19.97 9.66 10.06
N TYR A 25 20.33 10.23 8.91
CA TYR A 25 19.37 10.91 8.05
C TYR A 25 18.40 9.88 7.48
N VAL A 26 17.16 9.86 7.98
CA VAL A 26 16.07 9.15 7.28
C VAL A 26 15.73 9.99 6.06
N GLN A 27 16.20 9.55 4.89
CA GLN A 27 15.81 10.14 3.62
C GLN A 27 14.37 9.72 3.32
N ARG A 28 13.41 10.43 3.92
CA ARG A 28 11.99 10.26 3.61
C ARG A 28 11.74 10.85 2.23
N GLY A 29 11.48 9.99 1.24
CA GLY A 29 10.68 10.40 0.08
C GLY A 29 9.40 11.03 0.61
N ARG A 30 9.14 12.29 0.26
CA ARG A 30 8.00 13.06 0.78
C ARG A 30 6.73 12.42 0.22
N PRO A 31 5.82 11.85 1.04
CA PRO A 31 4.50 11.48 0.55
C PRO A 31 3.78 12.78 0.20
N PRO A 32 3.42 13.03 -1.07
CA PRO A 32 2.75 14.28 -1.44
C PRO A 32 1.31 14.35 -0.93
N GLY A 33 0.70 13.23 -0.49
CA GLY A 33 -0.72 13.13 -0.13
C GLY A 33 -1.08 13.21 1.35
N GLY A 34 -0.14 12.98 2.28
CA GLY A 34 -0.46 12.86 3.73
C GLY A 34 -0.91 14.15 4.43
N ARG A 35 -1.03 15.26 3.68
CA ARG A 35 -1.58 16.55 4.13
C ARG A 35 -2.44 17.18 3.05
N ALA A 36 -3.13 16.37 2.25
CA ALA A 36 -4.20 16.88 1.41
C ALA A 36 -5.29 17.49 2.34
N PRO A 37 -5.81 18.70 2.08
CA PRO A 37 -6.99 19.18 2.79
C PRO A 37 -8.10 18.13 2.73
N ASP A 38 -8.87 17.92 3.79
CA ASP A 38 -9.91 16.88 3.87
C ASP A 38 -10.81 16.87 2.62
N GLN A 39 -11.18 18.06 2.14
CA GLN A 39 -11.95 18.26 0.91
C GLN A 39 -11.34 17.63 -0.36
N VAL A 40 -10.01 17.53 -0.46
CA VAL A 40 -9.32 16.89 -1.59
C VAL A 40 -9.40 15.38 -1.49
N LEU A 41 -9.30 14.81 -0.28
CA LEU A 41 -9.51 13.37 -0.08
C LEU A 41 -10.99 13.00 -0.32
N ASP A 42 -11.93 13.83 0.16
CA ASP A 42 -13.37 13.63 -0.05
C ASP A 42 -13.74 13.64 -1.53
N ASN A 43 -13.20 14.58 -2.31
CA ASN A 43 -13.47 14.64 -3.75
C ASN A 43 -12.90 13.44 -4.51
N ARG A 44 -11.74 12.91 -4.11
CA ARG A 44 -11.13 11.72 -4.73
C ARG A 44 -11.84 10.45 -4.31
N ALA A 45 -12.32 10.38 -3.07
CA ALA A 45 -13.23 9.34 -2.62
C ALA A 45 -14.50 9.32 -3.48
N ALA A 46 -15.08 10.48 -3.83
CA ALA A 46 -16.30 10.53 -4.65
C ALA A 46 -16.15 9.92 -6.05
N GLU A 47 -15.02 10.15 -6.73
CA GLU A 47 -14.74 9.55 -8.05
C GLU A 47 -14.64 8.02 -7.97
N VAL A 48 -13.93 7.52 -6.94
CA VAL A 48 -13.78 6.08 -6.70
C VAL A 48 -15.09 5.43 -6.29
N VAL A 49 -15.86 6.08 -5.41
CA VAL A 49 -17.18 5.61 -4.97
C VAL A 49 -18.14 5.52 -6.16
N ALA A 50 -18.12 6.49 -7.07
CA ALA A 50 -18.92 6.43 -8.30
C ALA A 50 -18.52 5.24 -9.17
N LEU A 51 -17.20 5.01 -9.34
CA LEU A 51 -16.68 3.86 -10.08
C LEU A 51 -17.10 2.53 -9.45
N LEU A 52 -16.93 2.37 -8.13
CA LEU A 52 -17.29 1.16 -7.38
C LEU A 52 -18.79 0.88 -7.44
N ASN A 53 -19.64 1.90 -7.30
CA ASN A 53 -21.10 1.73 -7.44
C ASN A 53 -21.53 1.38 -8.88
N SER A 54 -20.69 1.62 -9.88
CA SER A 54 -20.92 1.23 -11.27
C SER A 54 -20.27 -0.12 -11.64
N ALA A 55 -19.59 -0.76 -10.69
CA ALA A 55 -18.82 -1.96 -10.94
C ALA A 55 -19.71 -3.14 -11.32
N THR A 56 -19.32 -3.84 -12.38
CA THR A 56 -19.89 -5.12 -12.78
C THR A 56 -19.01 -6.30 -12.39
N ALA A 57 -17.71 -6.04 -12.16
CA ALA A 57 -16.77 -6.97 -11.55
C ALA A 57 -15.65 -6.20 -10.82
N ILE A 58 -15.13 -6.80 -9.75
CA ILE A 58 -13.93 -6.34 -9.05
C ILE A 58 -12.94 -7.50 -9.00
N THR A 59 -11.68 -7.19 -9.24
CA THR A 59 -10.53 -8.10 -9.12
C THR A 59 -9.37 -7.31 -8.53
N THR A 60 -8.20 -7.92 -8.42
CA THR A 60 -6.96 -7.24 -8.01
C THR A 60 -5.88 -7.36 -9.08
N ASP A 61 -4.99 -6.37 -9.13
CA ASP A 61 -3.73 -6.51 -9.87
C ASP A 61 -2.71 -7.33 -9.06
N ALA A 62 -1.54 -7.60 -9.64
CA ALA A 62 -0.50 -8.40 -9.00
C ALA A 62 0.06 -7.80 -7.69
N SER A 63 -0.20 -6.51 -7.42
CA SER A 63 0.15 -5.84 -6.16
C SER A 63 -1.01 -5.79 -5.16
N GLY A 64 -2.17 -6.34 -5.51
CA GLY A 64 -3.39 -6.32 -4.71
C GLY A 64 -4.24 -5.05 -4.87
N ARG A 65 -3.90 -4.13 -5.79
CA ARG A 65 -4.73 -2.92 -6.01
C ARG A 65 -6.03 -3.31 -6.70
N LEU A 66 -7.12 -2.66 -6.32
CA LEU A 66 -8.44 -2.94 -6.89
C LEU A 66 -8.48 -2.60 -8.38
N VAL A 67 -8.96 -3.56 -9.18
CA VAL A 67 -9.23 -3.43 -10.61
C VAL A 67 -10.74 -3.55 -10.80
N VAL A 68 -11.35 -2.44 -11.22
CA VAL A 68 -12.80 -2.32 -11.35
C VAL A 68 -13.18 -2.39 -12.82
N THR A 69 -14.08 -3.31 -13.16
CA THR A 69 -14.73 -3.34 -14.46
C THR A 69 -16.10 -2.70 -14.35
N SER A 70 -16.38 -1.70 -15.18
CA SER A 70 -17.66 -1.02 -15.29
C SER A 70 -18.12 -0.98 -16.76
N PRO A 71 -19.32 -0.47 -17.08
CA PRO A 71 -19.74 -0.28 -18.46
C PRO A 71 -18.83 0.64 -19.29
N GLU A 72 -18.03 1.49 -18.63
CA GLU A 72 -17.09 2.41 -19.29
C GLU A 72 -15.72 1.76 -19.60
N GLY A 73 -15.45 0.59 -19.02
CA GLY A 73 -14.22 -0.16 -19.22
C GLY A 73 -13.64 -0.70 -17.92
N THR A 74 -12.43 -1.24 -18.00
CA THR A 74 -11.66 -1.74 -16.85
C THR A 74 -10.62 -0.70 -16.43
N LYS A 75 -10.63 -0.30 -15.16
CA LYS A 75 -9.69 0.65 -14.58
C LYS A 75 -9.11 0.10 -13.27
N THR A 76 -7.79 0.17 -13.13
CA THR A 76 -7.11 -0.03 -11.84
C THR A 76 -7.17 1.25 -11.02
N ILE A 77 -7.47 1.15 -9.73
CA ILE A 77 -7.37 2.29 -8.79
C ILE A 77 -5.89 2.52 -8.50
N ASP A 78 -5.28 3.39 -9.27
CA ASP A 78 -3.82 3.61 -9.31
C ASP A 78 -3.40 5.02 -8.86
N ALA A 79 -4.35 5.93 -8.71
CA ALA A 79 -4.07 7.30 -8.27
C ALA A 79 -3.71 7.32 -6.77
N PRO A 80 -2.59 7.97 -6.39
CA PRO A 80 -2.15 7.96 -4.99
C PRO A 80 -3.17 8.48 -3.98
N LEU A 81 -3.94 9.52 -4.35
CA LEU A 81 -4.94 10.10 -3.45
C LEU A 81 -6.22 9.26 -3.35
N GLU A 82 -6.58 8.54 -4.42
CA GLU A 82 -7.72 7.61 -4.41
C GLU A 82 -7.42 6.44 -3.45
N ASN A 83 -6.23 5.85 -3.60
CA ASN A 83 -5.73 4.79 -2.74
C ASN A 83 -5.60 5.24 -1.27
N LEU A 84 -5.11 6.46 -1.03
CA LEU A 84 -5.00 7.01 0.32
C LEU A 84 -6.37 7.22 0.98
N ALA A 85 -7.36 7.71 0.23
CA ALA A 85 -8.71 7.92 0.75
C ALA A 85 -9.38 6.60 1.13
N LEU A 86 -9.27 5.58 0.28
CA LEU A 86 -9.78 4.24 0.59
C LEU A 86 -9.07 3.63 1.81
N TYR A 87 -7.75 3.78 1.91
CA TYR A 87 -6.98 3.29 3.06
C TYR A 87 -7.51 3.88 4.38
N VAL A 88 -7.67 5.20 4.43
CA VAL A 88 -8.15 5.89 5.64
C VAL A 88 -9.57 5.46 5.98
N ALA A 89 -10.47 5.41 4.99
CA ALA A 89 -11.85 4.98 5.19
C ALA A 89 -11.93 3.56 5.75
N LEU A 90 -11.22 2.62 5.12
CA LEU A 90 -11.26 1.21 5.48
C LEU A 90 -10.64 0.95 6.86
N MET A 91 -9.47 1.52 7.12
CA MET A 91 -8.75 1.30 8.38
C MET A 91 -9.37 2.03 9.58
N THR A 92 -10.26 3.01 9.35
CA THR A 92 -10.97 3.75 10.42
C THR A 92 -12.40 3.24 10.63
N THR A 93 -13.08 2.83 9.56
CA THR A 93 -14.52 2.54 9.62
C THR A 93 -14.87 1.10 9.23
N GLY A 94 -13.93 0.33 8.68
CA GLY A 94 -14.22 -1.01 8.13
C GLY A 94 -15.17 -0.96 6.93
N THR A 95 -15.28 0.18 6.25
CA THR A 95 -16.14 0.32 5.08
C THR A 95 -15.65 1.44 4.17
N ILE A 96 -16.06 1.42 2.90
CA ILE A 96 -15.92 2.50 1.94
C ILE A 96 -17.22 3.31 1.94
N PRO A 97 -17.26 4.51 2.57
CA PRO A 97 -18.48 5.30 2.66
C PRO A 97 -19.07 5.62 1.29
N GLY A 98 -20.37 5.39 1.14
CA GLY A 98 -21.10 5.67 -0.09
C GLY A 98 -21.10 4.53 -1.11
N VAL A 99 -20.44 3.40 -0.82
CA VAL A 99 -20.61 2.14 -1.53
C VAL A 99 -21.43 1.20 -0.66
N THR A 100 -22.57 0.74 -1.17
CA THR A 100 -23.50 -0.11 -0.40
C THR A 100 -23.58 -1.54 -0.90
N ASP A 101 -23.10 -1.80 -2.11
CA ASP A 101 -23.13 -3.10 -2.76
C ASP A 101 -21.95 -3.20 -3.73
N LEU A 102 -21.34 -4.38 -3.81
CA LEU A 102 -20.24 -4.68 -4.71
C LEU A 102 -20.53 -5.99 -5.45
N PRO A 103 -20.06 -6.15 -6.69
CA PRO A 103 -20.33 -7.37 -7.46
C PRO A 103 -19.61 -8.57 -6.84
N GLY A 104 -20.37 -9.63 -6.54
CA GLY A 104 -19.84 -10.88 -5.99
C GLY A 104 -19.99 -10.95 -4.47
N THR A 105 -19.07 -11.66 -3.82
CA THR A 105 -18.97 -11.74 -2.34
C THR A 105 -17.54 -11.59 -1.83
N GLU A 106 -16.55 -11.57 -2.73
CA GLU A 106 -15.13 -11.56 -2.40
C GLU A 106 -14.68 -10.23 -1.76
N PHE A 107 -15.39 -9.14 -2.05
CA PHE A 107 -15.07 -7.79 -1.59
C PHE A 107 -16.14 -7.22 -0.64
N ASP A 108 -17.03 -8.05 -0.09
CA ASP A 108 -18.11 -7.61 0.81
C ASP A 108 -17.56 -6.99 2.10
N HIS A 109 -16.37 -7.40 2.54
CA HIS A 109 -15.68 -6.81 3.69
C HIS A 109 -15.44 -5.31 3.51
N LEU A 110 -15.29 -4.83 2.26
CA LEU A 110 -15.08 -3.41 1.98
C LEU A 110 -16.30 -2.53 2.26
N VAL A 111 -17.48 -3.11 2.51
CA VAL A 111 -18.74 -2.37 2.67
C VAL A 111 -19.55 -2.77 3.91
N ASP A 112 -19.05 -3.66 4.76
CA ASP A 112 -19.82 -4.23 5.88
C ASP A 112 -19.76 -3.40 7.19
N GLY A 113 -18.81 -2.46 7.29
CA GLY A 113 -18.64 -1.57 8.45
C GLY A 113 -17.88 -2.19 9.60
N VAL A 114 -17.14 -3.28 9.37
CA VAL A 114 -16.37 -3.99 10.38
C VAL A 114 -14.92 -4.11 9.91
N LEU A 115 -13.97 -3.52 10.65
CA LEU A 115 -12.55 -3.72 10.34
C LEU A 115 -12.15 -5.16 10.69
N THR A 116 -11.83 -5.94 9.66
CA THR A 116 -11.36 -7.33 9.75
C THR A 116 -9.94 -7.49 9.18
N THR A 117 -9.41 -8.71 9.25
CA THR A 117 -8.13 -9.05 8.60
C THR A 117 -8.22 -8.93 7.06
N GLN A 118 -9.39 -9.17 6.45
CA GLN A 118 -9.56 -9.02 5.00
C GLN A 118 -9.42 -7.55 4.58
N ASP A 119 -9.94 -6.63 5.39
CA ASP A 119 -9.76 -5.20 5.22
C ASP A 119 -8.30 -4.80 5.31
N MET A 120 -7.59 -5.33 6.31
CA MET A 120 -6.15 -5.10 6.44
C MET A 120 -5.36 -5.62 5.23
N VAL A 121 -5.75 -6.77 4.67
CA VAL A 121 -5.13 -7.30 3.44
C VAL A 121 -5.37 -6.35 2.26
N THR A 122 -6.58 -5.84 2.07
CA THR A 122 -6.82 -4.82 1.03
C THR A 122 -6.08 -3.52 1.32
N ALA A 123 -5.99 -3.12 2.59
CA ALA A 123 -5.34 -1.89 3.01
C ALA A 123 -3.84 -1.87 2.69
N THR A 124 -3.16 -3.02 2.61
CA THR A 124 -1.73 -3.05 2.29
C THR A 124 -1.44 -2.52 0.90
N SER A 125 -2.24 -2.90 -0.10
CA SER A 125 -2.08 -2.43 -1.47
C SER A 125 -2.53 -0.98 -1.64
N LEU A 126 -3.55 -0.55 -0.89
CA LEU A 126 -4.02 0.84 -0.88
C LEU A 126 -2.94 1.79 -0.36
N ILE A 127 -2.36 1.53 0.81
CA ILE A 127 -1.28 2.41 1.31
C ILE A 127 -0.02 2.32 0.46
N ALA A 128 0.29 1.14 -0.11
CA ALA A 128 1.39 0.99 -1.07
C ALA A 128 1.17 1.83 -2.35
N GLY A 129 -0.05 1.84 -2.88
CA GLY A 129 -0.44 2.65 -4.03
C GLY A 129 -0.50 4.15 -3.75
N ALA A 130 -0.69 4.54 -2.48
CA ALA A 130 -0.63 5.93 -2.02
C ALA A 130 0.81 6.44 -1.80
N ALA A 131 1.75 5.54 -1.54
CA ALA A 131 3.13 5.86 -1.24
C ALA A 131 3.95 6.20 -2.49
N ASP A 132 5.11 6.82 -2.27
CA ASP A 132 6.12 6.93 -3.30
C ASP A 132 6.70 5.54 -3.61
N LYS A 133 6.71 5.18 -4.90
CA LYS A 133 7.07 3.85 -5.40
C LYS A 133 8.56 3.57 -5.28
N PHE A 134 9.40 4.59 -5.11
CA PHE A 134 10.87 4.42 -5.12
C PHE A 134 11.49 4.10 -3.76
N SER A 135 10.84 4.44 -2.65
CA SER A 135 11.42 4.33 -1.32
C SER A 135 10.76 3.23 -0.49
N THR A 136 11.58 2.39 0.14
CA THR A 136 11.13 1.35 1.06
C THR A 136 10.24 1.93 2.18
N LEU A 137 9.10 1.29 2.42
CA LEU A 137 8.19 1.60 3.51
C LEU A 137 8.55 0.79 4.75
N ALA A 138 9.52 1.28 5.52
CA ALA A 138 9.85 0.67 6.81
C ALA A 138 8.64 0.71 7.78
N PRO A 139 8.55 -0.19 8.77
CA PRO A 139 7.47 -0.19 9.76
C PRO A 139 7.25 1.17 10.43
N ASP A 140 8.31 1.88 10.80
CA ASP A 140 8.21 3.23 11.38
C ASP A 140 7.54 4.24 10.42
N ALA A 141 7.75 4.10 9.10
CA ALA A 141 7.11 4.96 8.11
C ALA A 141 5.61 4.67 8.03
N VAL A 142 5.20 3.39 8.05
CA VAL A 142 3.78 2.99 8.05
C VAL A 142 3.08 3.45 9.33
N ALA A 143 3.71 3.29 10.49
CA ALA A 143 3.15 3.73 11.78
C ALA A 143 2.99 5.26 11.82
N TYR A 144 3.98 5.98 11.30
CA TYR A 144 3.92 7.43 11.20
C TYR A 144 2.85 7.91 10.22
N MET A 145 2.63 7.20 9.11
CA MET A 145 1.53 7.51 8.18
C MET A 145 0.18 7.33 8.87
N ASN A 146 -0.05 6.22 9.58
CA ASN A 146 -1.30 6.03 10.33
C ASN A 146 -1.55 7.17 11.34
N ALA A 147 -0.52 7.55 12.09
CA ALA A 147 -0.62 8.61 13.07
C ALA A 147 -0.94 9.99 12.45
N ILE A 148 -0.33 10.33 11.31
CA ILE A 148 -0.61 11.61 10.63
C ILE A 148 -1.99 11.63 9.97
N LEU A 149 -2.40 10.50 9.41
CA LEU A 149 -3.69 10.36 8.73
C LEU A 149 -4.86 10.26 9.74
N GLY A 150 -4.56 10.18 11.04
CA GLY A 150 -5.59 10.08 12.08
C GLY A 150 -6.25 8.71 12.18
N VAL A 151 -5.65 7.67 11.60
CA VAL A 151 -6.20 6.31 11.57
C VAL A 151 -6.11 5.69 12.97
N GLU A 152 -7.26 5.53 13.62
CA GLU A 152 -7.42 4.94 14.96
C GLU A 152 -6.38 5.47 15.95
N THR A 153 -6.27 6.79 16.07
CA THR A 153 -5.20 7.40 16.87
C THR A 153 -5.58 7.61 18.33
N GLN A 154 -4.62 7.31 19.22
CA GLN A 154 -4.64 7.70 20.62
C GLN A 154 -3.57 8.77 20.88
N THR A 155 -3.81 9.61 21.89
CA THR A 155 -2.85 10.63 22.31
C THR A 155 -2.64 10.60 23.83
N ALA A 156 -1.38 10.52 24.26
CA ALA A 156 -0.99 10.72 25.65
C ALA A 156 0.13 11.77 25.73
N GLY A 157 -0.15 12.88 26.42
CA GLY A 157 0.75 14.03 26.45
C GLY A 157 0.95 14.63 25.06
N SER A 158 2.19 14.62 24.55
CA SER A 158 2.55 15.14 23.23
C SER A 158 2.78 14.05 22.17
N VAL A 159 2.44 12.79 22.48
CA VAL A 159 2.66 11.65 21.59
C VAL A 159 1.31 11.16 21.09
N THR A 160 1.18 11.07 19.77
CA THR A 160 0.04 10.48 19.06
C THR A 160 0.51 9.24 18.32
N TRP A 161 -0.21 8.13 18.46
CA TRP A 161 0.07 6.86 17.80
C TRP A 161 -1.23 6.22 17.31
N SER A 162 -1.13 5.32 16.34
CA SER A 162 -2.25 4.49 15.88
C SER A 162 -2.37 3.25 16.76
N ASP A 163 -3.59 2.92 17.20
CA ASP A 163 -3.91 1.85 18.14
C ASP A 163 -4.67 0.69 17.47
N ILE A 164 -4.39 0.44 16.19
CA ILE A 164 -4.96 -0.68 15.45
C ILE A 164 -4.41 -2.00 16.02
N ASP A 165 -5.28 -2.97 16.27
CA ASP A 165 -4.92 -4.31 16.70
C ASP A 165 -4.54 -5.21 15.52
N TYR A 166 -3.24 -5.48 15.36
CA TYR A 166 -2.71 -6.37 14.32
C TYR A 166 -2.53 -7.83 14.79
N SER A 167 -3.02 -8.20 15.97
CA SER A 167 -2.78 -9.53 16.57
C SER A 167 -3.37 -10.69 15.75
N SER A 168 -4.37 -10.43 14.92
CA SER A 168 -4.97 -11.40 13.99
C SER A 168 -4.35 -11.39 12.59
N TYR A 169 -3.51 -10.39 12.27
CA TYR A 169 -2.95 -10.23 10.93
C TYR A 169 -1.75 -11.15 10.72
N ASN A 170 -1.83 -11.99 9.68
CA ASN A 170 -0.77 -12.89 9.27
C ASN A 170 -0.38 -12.60 7.83
N TYR A 171 0.91 -12.68 7.54
CA TYR A 171 1.44 -12.47 6.21
C TYR A 171 2.49 -13.52 5.90
N ASP A 172 2.31 -14.19 4.77
CA ASP A 172 3.29 -15.07 4.16
C ASP A 172 3.44 -14.65 2.70
N ARG A 173 4.67 -14.30 2.30
CA ARG A 173 4.94 -13.74 0.98
C ARG A 173 4.77 -14.79 -0.10
N SER A 174 5.22 -16.02 0.16
CA SER A 174 5.08 -17.12 -0.79
C SER A 174 3.63 -17.52 -0.99
N ASP A 175 2.81 -17.57 0.07
CA ASP A 175 1.38 -17.82 -0.05
C ASP A 175 0.66 -16.70 -0.81
N THR A 176 1.11 -15.45 -0.64
CA THR A 176 0.48 -14.28 -1.29
C THR A 176 0.85 -14.16 -2.76
N TYR A 177 2.12 -14.38 -3.12
CA TYR A 177 2.64 -14.05 -4.46
C TYR A 177 3.22 -15.24 -5.24
N GLY A 178 3.29 -16.43 -4.64
CA GLY A 178 3.98 -17.60 -5.21
C GLY A 178 3.50 -18.00 -6.59
N ASP A 179 2.19 -17.88 -6.84
CA ASP A 179 1.55 -18.19 -8.13
C ASP A 179 1.16 -16.94 -8.93
N VAL A 180 1.47 -15.74 -8.43
CA VAL A 180 1.07 -14.48 -9.08
C VAL A 180 2.01 -14.15 -10.23
N THR A 181 1.44 -13.95 -11.42
CA THR A 181 2.17 -13.53 -12.63
C THR A 181 1.76 -12.12 -13.07
N ALA A 182 2.65 -11.45 -13.79
CA ALA A 182 2.35 -10.20 -14.49
C ALA A 182 3.06 -10.16 -15.85
N THR A 183 2.46 -9.46 -16.82
CA THR A 183 3.09 -9.20 -18.11
C THR A 183 3.85 -7.88 -18.04
N VAL A 184 5.14 -7.92 -18.34
CA VAL A 184 6.05 -6.76 -18.32
C VAL A 184 6.88 -6.66 -19.60
N LEU A 185 7.39 -5.48 -19.94
CA LEU A 185 8.31 -5.28 -21.06
C LEU A 185 9.75 -5.55 -20.67
N ILE A 186 10.33 -6.63 -21.21
CA ILE A 186 11.74 -6.96 -21.00
C ILE A 186 12.54 -6.52 -22.22
N LYS A 187 13.59 -5.73 -21.97
CA LYS A 187 14.55 -5.32 -23.00
C LYS A 187 15.42 -6.50 -23.43
N GLN A 188 15.42 -6.79 -24.72
CA GLN A 188 16.19 -7.85 -25.34
C GLN A 188 17.63 -7.40 -25.66
N PRO A 189 18.56 -8.35 -25.94
CA PRO A 189 19.94 -8.02 -26.29
C PRO A 189 20.08 -7.13 -27.54
N ASP A 190 19.11 -7.17 -28.45
CA ASP A 190 19.05 -6.34 -29.67
C ASP A 190 18.48 -4.92 -29.41
N GLY A 191 18.08 -4.63 -28.17
CA GLY A 191 17.52 -3.35 -27.75
C GLY A 191 16.00 -3.22 -27.91
N SER A 192 15.31 -4.24 -28.45
CA SER A 192 13.84 -4.29 -28.52
C SER A 192 13.23 -4.55 -27.14
N TYR A 193 11.93 -4.27 -26.97
CA TYR A 193 11.17 -4.58 -25.76
C TYR A 193 10.08 -5.60 -26.10
N VAL A 194 9.98 -6.68 -25.31
CA VAL A 194 9.04 -7.77 -25.56
C VAL A 194 8.14 -7.99 -24.33
N PRO A 195 6.81 -7.99 -24.49
CA PRO A 195 5.89 -8.40 -23.43
C PRO A 195 6.19 -9.83 -23.00
N THR A 196 6.54 -10.01 -21.73
CA THR A 196 6.92 -11.28 -21.15
C THR A 196 6.14 -11.48 -19.86
N GLU A 197 5.50 -12.65 -19.73
CA GLU A 197 4.90 -13.06 -18.47
C GLU A 197 6.00 -13.48 -17.49
N VAL A 198 5.99 -12.89 -16.30
CA VAL A 198 6.93 -13.20 -15.22
C VAL A 198 6.19 -13.56 -13.95
N ASN A 199 6.75 -14.49 -13.18
CA ASN A 199 6.30 -14.74 -11.81
C ASN A 199 6.80 -13.62 -10.90
N ILE A 200 5.90 -12.92 -10.22
CA ILE A 200 6.22 -11.73 -9.42
C ILE A 200 7.06 -12.08 -8.21
N PHE A 201 6.79 -13.22 -7.56
CA PHE A 201 7.57 -13.66 -6.41
C PHE A 201 9.05 -13.86 -6.77
N ALA A 202 9.32 -14.53 -7.89
CA ALA A 202 10.67 -14.70 -8.40
C ALA A 202 11.29 -13.39 -8.92
N ALA A 203 10.54 -12.59 -9.66
CA ALA A 203 11.05 -11.40 -10.34
C ALA A 203 11.38 -10.24 -9.37
N VAL A 204 10.54 -10.03 -8.35
CA VAL A 204 10.69 -8.92 -7.40
C VAL A 204 11.54 -9.33 -6.20
N PHE A 205 11.32 -10.53 -5.66
CA PHE A 205 11.95 -10.97 -4.40
C PHE A 205 13.03 -12.03 -4.60
N GLY A 206 13.30 -12.49 -5.82
CA GLY A 206 14.26 -13.57 -6.05
C GLY A 206 13.82 -14.89 -5.40
N SER A 207 12.51 -15.09 -5.22
CA SER A 207 11.92 -16.19 -4.42
C SER A 207 12.32 -16.18 -2.93
N ALA A 208 12.80 -15.03 -2.41
CA ALA A 208 13.07 -14.87 -1.00
C ALA A 208 11.76 -14.72 -0.23
N ASP A 209 11.50 -15.67 0.66
CA ASP A 209 10.27 -15.70 1.43
C ASP A 209 10.34 -14.82 2.70
N TYR A 210 9.17 -14.51 3.25
CA TYR A 210 8.97 -13.88 4.54
C TYR A 210 7.63 -14.32 5.11
N SER A 211 7.64 -14.69 6.40
CA SER A 211 6.43 -14.98 7.15
C SER A 211 6.41 -14.19 8.47
N GLY A 212 5.29 -13.58 8.81
CA GLY A 212 5.05 -12.90 10.08
C GLY A 212 3.61 -13.09 10.55
N SER A 213 3.39 -13.22 11.85
CA SER A 213 2.07 -13.50 12.43
C SER A 213 1.78 -12.62 13.64
N GLY A 214 0.58 -12.06 13.69
CA GLY A 214 0.06 -11.27 14.80
C GLY A 214 0.87 -10.02 15.13
N THR A 215 1.52 -9.41 14.14
CA THR A 215 2.37 -8.23 14.37
C THR A 215 2.16 -7.14 13.34
N PHE A 216 2.32 -5.89 13.78
CA PHE A 216 2.42 -4.74 12.91
C PHE A 216 3.57 -4.85 11.89
N ASN A 217 4.67 -5.52 12.24
CA ASN A 217 5.77 -5.75 11.31
C ASN A 217 5.34 -6.61 10.12
N ALA A 218 4.51 -7.64 10.34
CA ALA A 218 3.98 -8.45 9.26
C ALA A 218 3.14 -7.60 8.28
N PHE A 219 2.28 -6.72 8.82
CA PHE A 219 1.50 -5.76 8.04
C PHE A 219 2.38 -4.78 7.27
N ALA A 220 3.36 -4.16 7.93
CA ALA A 220 4.26 -3.22 7.28
C ALA A 220 5.14 -3.87 6.20
N THR A 221 5.55 -5.13 6.38
CA THR A 221 6.26 -5.88 5.35
C THR A 221 5.36 -6.16 4.15
N ALA A 222 4.11 -6.58 4.37
CA ALA A 222 3.14 -6.75 3.29
C ALA A 222 2.90 -5.46 2.49
N VAL A 223 2.86 -4.31 3.18
CA VAL A 223 2.79 -2.98 2.56
C VAL A 223 3.99 -2.69 1.67
N ASP A 224 5.21 -2.89 2.17
CA ASP A 224 6.41 -2.62 1.37
C ASP A 224 6.56 -3.60 0.19
N ASP A 225 6.16 -4.86 0.37
CA ASP A 225 6.16 -5.87 -0.69
C ASP A 225 5.18 -5.49 -1.81
N ALA A 226 3.96 -5.05 -1.46
CA ALA A 226 3.01 -4.51 -2.45
C ALA A 226 3.60 -3.30 -3.19
N ARG A 227 4.27 -2.37 -2.48
CA ARG A 227 4.95 -1.22 -3.10
C ARG A 227 6.08 -1.66 -4.03
N ALA A 228 6.88 -2.66 -3.65
CA ALA A 228 7.96 -3.19 -4.47
C ALA A 228 7.43 -3.76 -5.80
N ILE A 229 6.29 -4.45 -5.76
CA ILE A 229 5.60 -4.96 -6.95
C ILE A 229 5.07 -3.83 -7.82
N ILE A 230 4.43 -2.82 -7.23
CA ILE A 230 3.96 -1.63 -7.97
C ILE A 230 5.12 -0.95 -8.69
N ASN A 231 6.26 -0.80 -8.00
CA ASN A 231 7.46 -0.20 -8.58
C ASN A 231 8.02 -1.05 -9.73
N TYR A 232 8.09 -2.37 -9.54
CA TYR A 232 8.55 -3.29 -10.58
C TYR A 232 7.67 -3.21 -11.83
N ILE A 233 6.35 -3.29 -11.67
CA ILE A 233 5.42 -3.21 -12.80
C ILE A 233 5.52 -1.87 -13.52
N HIS A 234 5.69 -0.77 -12.78
CA HIS A 234 5.87 0.56 -13.40
C HIS A 234 7.19 0.70 -14.17
N GLU A 235 8.30 0.16 -13.65
CA GLU A 235 9.60 0.24 -14.31
C GLU A 235 9.60 -0.53 -15.65
N TYR A 236 8.85 -1.62 -15.71
CA TYR A 236 8.73 -2.48 -16.89
C TYR A 236 7.34 -2.41 -17.55
N GLU A 237 6.64 -1.29 -17.42
CA GLU A 237 5.27 -1.13 -17.91
C GLU A 237 5.21 -1.23 -19.45
N VAL A 238 4.18 -1.89 -19.98
CA VAL A 238 3.88 -1.90 -21.41
C VAL A 238 3.12 -0.60 -21.75
N PRO A 239 3.65 0.30 -22.59
CA PRO A 239 2.91 1.48 -23.02
C PRO A 239 1.57 1.07 -23.63
N ALA A 240 0.48 1.69 -23.17
CA ALA A 240 -0.89 1.38 -23.59
C ALA A 240 -1.13 1.49 -25.12
N ASP A 241 -0.26 2.23 -25.83
CA ASP A 241 -0.35 2.47 -27.27
C ASP A 241 0.45 1.45 -28.12
N LEU A 242 1.09 0.45 -27.53
CA LEU A 242 1.73 -0.61 -28.31
C LEU A 242 0.65 -1.54 -28.88
N PRO A 243 0.61 -1.77 -30.21
CA PRO A 243 -0.34 -2.70 -30.79
C PRO A 243 -0.15 -4.07 -30.16
N ALA A 244 -1.27 -4.70 -29.78
CA ALA A 244 -1.27 -6.07 -29.26
C ALA A 244 -0.45 -6.97 -30.20
N PRO A 245 0.35 -7.90 -29.65
CA PRO A 245 1.18 -8.78 -30.46
C PRO A 245 0.30 -9.48 -31.50
N GLN A 246 0.62 -9.29 -32.77
CA GLN A 246 0.01 -10.10 -33.82
C GLN A 246 0.64 -11.48 -33.73
N ASN A 247 -0.17 -12.44 -33.25
CA ASN A 247 0.15 -13.87 -33.28
C ASN A 247 0.46 -14.35 -34.70
#